data_AF-A0A3A5VT92-F1
#
_entry.id   AF-A0A3A5VT92-F1
#
_cell.length_a   1.000
_cell.length_b   1.000
_cell.length_c   1.000
_cell.angle_alpha   90.00
_cell.angle_beta   90.00
_cell.angle_gamma   90.00
#
_symmetry.space_group_name_H-M   'P 1'
#
loop_
_entity.id
_entity.type
_entity.pdbx_description
1 polymer ?
#
loop_
_entity_poly.entity_id
_entity_poly.type
_entity_poly.pdbx_seq_one_letter_code
_entity_poly.pdbx_strand_id
1 'polypeptide(L)'
;MNMNKIIAFLCCMLMSSTLAGCIEGAESPVSYLSSSDCTAIYHVEFFDSSNDEFNAWEGRVEFVGSDGTEEVISDFSSEKKYVFLDESITWTMEYTFFESDIGFMANGIMYGGNNQYGESGTVDLVLTRHGSQLEDMTIEEVGGVTFSDCGSEENHVEFFDLSAFHFCCWDGDVEFTAEGFESVSISSFPSEKKYVTLEEGHVWTMTYTFYEGDIGFIVDGEEYGGNNRMGDSGSITIDLS
;
A
#
# COMPACT_ATOMS: atom_id res chain seq x y z
N MET A 1 65.75 -58.68 8.46
CA MET A 1 64.40 -59.26 8.62
C MET A 1 63.63 -58.34 9.54
N ASN A 2 62.53 -57.66 9.24
CA ASN A 2 61.65 -57.48 8.06
C ASN A 2 61.11 -56.03 8.23
N MET A 3 61.41 -55.09 7.34
CA MET A 3 60.57 -54.63 6.22
C MET A 3 59.08 -54.99 6.27
N ASN A 4 58.25 -53.96 6.45
CA ASN A 4 56.84 -53.80 6.05
C ASN A 4 56.39 -52.46 6.68
N LYS A 5 55.82 -51.46 6.01
CA LYS A 5 55.06 -51.39 4.76
C LYS A 5 54.76 -49.89 4.50
N ILE A 6 54.84 -49.48 3.23
CA ILE A 6 53.80 -48.68 2.51
C ILE A 6 53.66 -47.19 2.88
N ILE A 7 53.42 -46.21 2.00
CA ILE A 7 53.45 -45.96 0.54
C ILE A 7 53.31 -44.42 0.48
N ALA A 8 53.93 -43.77 -0.51
CA ALA A 8 53.73 -42.36 -0.81
C ALA A 8 52.26 -42.05 -1.13
N PHE A 9 51.71 -40.97 -0.57
CA PHE A 9 50.52 -40.31 -1.11
C PHE A 9 50.78 -38.81 -1.21
N LEU A 10 51.40 -38.43 -2.33
CA LEU A 10 51.35 -37.09 -2.89
C LEU A 10 50.04 -37.03 -3.70
N CYS A 11 48.97 -36.45 -3.13
CA CYS A 11 47.79 -36.07 -3.89
C CYS A 11 46.96 -35.02 -3.11
N CYS A 12 46.67 -33.92 -3.80
CA CYS A 12 45.59 -32.97 -3.53
C CYS A 12 45.74 -32.03 -2.33
N MET A 13 46.69 -31.09 -2.45
CA MET A 13 46.54 -29.73 -1.89
C MET A 13 45.55 -28.90 -2.73
N LEU A 14 44.29 -29.33 -2.82
CA LEU A 14 43.20 -28.52 -3.39
C LEU A 14 41.90 -28.86 -2.65
N MET A 15 41.15 -27.81 -2.31
CA MET A 15 39.85 -27.80 -1.61
C MET A 15 39.91 -27.67 -0.07
N SER A 16 40.70 -26.71 0.42
CA SER A 16 40.28 -25.92 1.59
C SER A 16 39.65 -24.62 1.11
N SER A 17 38.60 -24.71 0.29
CA SER A 17 37.60 -23.65 0.23
C SER A 17 36.76 -23.84 1.47
N THR A 18 36.92 -22.92 2.41
CA THR A 18 35.91 -22.60 3.40
C THR A 18 34.56 -22.55 2.68
N LEU A 19 33.73 -23.59 2.82
CA LEU A 19 32.29 -23.34 2.87
C LEU A 19 32.07 -22.57 4.20
N ALA A 20 32.43 -21.29 4.18
CA ALA A 20 31.58 -20.31 4.81
C ALA A 20 30.28 -20.43 4.02
N GLY A 21 29.38 -21.31 4.47
CA GLY A 21 28.00 -21.18 4.11
C GLY A 21 27.65 -19.76 4.52
N CYS A 22 27.42 -18.90 3.53
CA CYS A 22 26.69 -17.67 3.75
C CYS A 22 25.40 -18.12 4.43
N ILE A 23 25.28 -17.84 5.72
CA ILE A 23 23.97 -17.71 6.33
C ILE A 23 23.38 -16.53 5.57
N GLU A 24 22.62 -16.82 4.52
CA GLU A 24 21.60 -15.90 4.04
C GLU A 24 20.86 -15.48 5.30
N GLY A 25 20.99 -14.20 5.67
CA GLY A 25 20.34 -13.67 6.85
C GLY A 25 18.87 -14.06 6.76
N ALA A 26 18.31 -14.55 7.87
CA ALA A 26 16.87 -14.71 7.97
C ALA A 26 16.26 -13.39 7.48
N GLU A 27 15.49 -13.45 6.40
CA GLU A 27 14.75 -12.28 5.93
C GLU A 27 13.92 -11.78 7.13
N SER A 28 13.93 -10.46 7.34
CA SER A 28 13.19 -9.88 8.45
C SER A 28 11.72 -10.30 8.33
N PRO A 29 11.10 -10.84 9.39
CA PRO A 29 9.69 -11.25 9.36
C PRO A 29 8.73 -10.06 9.19
N VAL A 30 9.24 -8.84 9.31
CA VAL A 30 8.59 -7.58 8.94
C VAL A 30 9.43 -6.89 7.87
N SER A 31 8.80 -6.51 6.76
CA SER A 31 9.43 -5.71 5.70
C SER A 31 8.53 -4.56 5.26
N TYR A 32 9.13 -3.56 4.60
CA TYR A 32 8.49 -2.29 4.28
C TYR A 32 8.62 -2.00 2.79
N LEU A 33 7.56 -1.42 2.22
CA LEU A 33 7.51 -0.96 0.84
C LEU A 33 6.99 0.48 0.80
N SER A 34 7.55 1.28 -0.10
CA SER A 34 7.13 2.66 -0.33
C SER A 34 5.84 2.73 -1.15
N SER A 35 5.18 3.88 -1.11
CA SER A 35 3.97 4.22 -1.89
C SER A 35 4.08 3.92 -3.39
N SER A 36 5.29 3.91 -3.94
CA SER A 36 5.58 3.75 -5.37
C SER A 36 5.75 2.31 -5.86
N ASP A 37 5.72 1.31 -4.97
CA ASP A 37 5.96 -0.08 -5.39
C ASP A 37 4.66 -0.79 -5.77
N CYS A 38 4.37 -0.77 -7.08
CA CYS A 38 3.20 -1.45 -7.65
C CYS A 38 3.26 -2.98 -7.64
N THR A 39 4.26 -3.57 -6.98
CA THR A 39 4.33 -5.01 -6.73
C THR A 39 4.06 -5.38 -5.28
N ALA A 40 3.74 -4.37 -4.45
CA ALA A 40 3.55 -4.52 -3.03
C ALA A 40 2.29 -5.33 -2.73
N ILE A 41 2.50 -6.62 -2.45
CA ILE A 41 1.61 -7.34 -1.55
C ILE A 41 1.92 -6.85 -0.14
N TYR A 42 0.93 -6.32 0.57
CA TYR A 42 1.08 -5.87 1.95
C TYR A 42 -0.08 -6.31 2.84
N HIS A 43 0.12 -6.20 4.15
CA HIS A 43 -0.85 -6.56 5.18
C HIS A 43 -1.38 -5.35 5.96
N VAL A 44 -0.56 -4.29 6.05
CA VAL A 44 -0.92 -3.02 6.69
C VAL A 44 -0.50 -1.88 5.76
N GLU A 45 -1.40 -0.93 5.55
CA GLU A 45 -1.12 0.33 4.86
C GLU A 45 -1.27 1.48 5.86
N PHE A 46 -0.27 2.34 5.96
CA PHE A 46 -0.34 3.60 6.68
C PHE A 46 -0.80 4.73 5.75
N PHE A 47 -1.53 5.69 6.30
CA PHE A 47 -1.95 6.88 5.57
C PHE A 47 -1.88 8.13 6.46
N ASP A 48 -1.79 9.27 5.79
CA ASP A 48 -1.96 10.61 6.36
C ASP A 48 -2.96 11.34 5.43
N SER A 49 -4.15 11.63 5.95
CA SER A 49 -5.23 12.27 5.18
C SER A 49 -4.91 13.69 4.73
N SER A 50 -3.81 14.29 5.21
CA SER A 50 -3.39 15.65 4.84
C SER A 50 -2.26 15.68 3.81
N ASN A 51 -1.56 14.55 3.60
CA ASN A 51 -0.38 14.51 2.76
C ASN A 51 0.00 13.08 2.34
N ASP A 52 0.10 12.83 1.03
CA ASP A 52 0.53 11.54 0.50
C ASP A 52 2.06 11.32 0.63
N GLU A 53 2.84 12.40 0.72
CA GLU A 53 4.29 12.38 0.85
C GLU A 53 4.76 13.02 2.16
N PHE A 54 4.98 12.19 3.17
CA PHE A 54 5.46 12.63 4.47
C PHE A 54 6.82 12.02 4.81
N ASN A 55 7.69 12.85 5.36
CA ASN A 55 9.03 12.44 5.78
C ASN A 55 9.11 12.02 7.25
N ALA A 56 8.06 12.32 8.03
CA ALA A 56 7.90 11.97 9.44
C ALA A 56 6.44 12.27 9.85
N TRP A 57 5.83 11.40 10.65
CA TRP A 57 4.68 11.74 11.51
C TRP A 57 4.84 11.13 12.91
N GLU A 58 4.27 11.82 13.90
CA GLU A 58 4.35 11.44 15.30
C GLU A 58 3.39 10.29 15.63
N GLY A 59 3.95 9.12 15.90
CA GLY A 59 3.20 7.94 16.30
C GLY A 59 4.11 6.83 16.81
N ARG A 60 3.51 5.73 17.24
CA ARG A 60 4.24 4.48 17.50
C ARG A 60 3.36 3.31 17.10
N VAL A 61 3.92 2.38 16.34
CA VAL A 61 3.32 1.08 16.06
C VAL A 61 4.32 0.00 16.43
N GLU A 62 3.82 -1.06 17.05
CA GLU A 62 4.60 -2.22 17.44
C GLU A 62 3.92 -3.48 16.93
N PHE A 63 4.63 -4.21 16.06
CA PHE A 63 4.23 -5.51 15.57
C PHE A 63 4.78 -6.59 16.50
N VAL A 64 3.90 -7.44 17.00
CA VAL A 64 4.23 -8.55 17.91
C VAL A 64 3.82 -9.86 17.26
N GLY A 65 4.81 -10.67 16.88
CA GLY A 65 4.64 -12.00 16.31
C GLY A 65 4.49 -13.07 17.40
N SER A 66 3.71 -14.12 17.13
CA SER A 66 3.53 -15.23 18.08
C SER A 66 4.79 -16.09 18.33
N ASP A 67 5.82 -15.91 17.52
CA ASP A 67 7.15 -16.48 17.72
C ASP A 67 8.03 -15.65 18.68
N GLY A 68 7.52 -14.51 19.16
CA GLY A 68 8.22 -13.57 20.03
C GLY A 68 8.98 -12.48 19.27
N THR A 69 8.78 -12.36 17.96
CA THR A 69 9.27 -11.23 17.17
C THR A 69 8.59 -9.94 17.62
N GLU A 70 9.37 -8.87 17.80
CA GLU A 70 8.89 -7.52 18.09
C GLU A 70 9.57 -6.54 17.11
N GLU A 71 8.78 -5.72 16.42
CA GLU A 71 9.27 -4.67 15.53
C GLU A 71 8.53 -3.36 15.84
N VAL A 72 9.29 -2.29 16.11
CA VAL A 72 8.73 -1.00 16.56
C VAL A 72 9.04 0.09 15.55
N ILE A 73 7.99 0.75 15.07
CA ILE A 73 8.06 1.93 14.22
C ILE A 73 7.63 3.13 15.07
N SER A 74 8.49 4.14 15.15
CA SER A 74 8.24 5.36 15.94
C SER A 74 8.47 6.65 15.14
N ASP A 75 8.84 6.50 13.88
CA ASP A 75 9.05 7.58 12.92
C ASP A 75 8.63 7.03 11.55
N PHE A 76 7.41 7.37 11.16
CA PHE A 76 6.78 6.88 9.93
C PHE A 76 7.05 7.89 8.81
N SER A 77 7.53 7.38 7.68
CA SER A 77 7.61 8.11 6.42
C SER A 77 6.83 7.34 5.35
N SER A 78 6.55 7.99 4.23
CA SER A 78 5.94 7.34 3.07
C SER A 78 6.75 6.14 2.55
N GLU A 79 8.04 6.03 2.93
CA GLU A 79 8.88 4.84 2.66
C GLU A 79 8.44 3.58 3.41
N LYS A 80 7.65 3.73 4.48
CA LYS A 80 7.10 2.62 5.27
C LYS A 80 5.58 2.51 5.11
N LYS A 81 5.03 3.12 4.05
CA LYS A 81 3.58 3.17 3.81
C LYS A 81 2.96 1.77 3.84
N TYR A 82 3.63 0.78 3.26
CA TYR A 82 3.13 -0.59 3.22
C TYR A 82 4.00 -1.53 4.05
N VAL A 83 3.38 -2.36 4.89
CA VAL A 83 4.05 -3.36 5.72
C VAL A 83 3.70 -4.76 5.25
N PHE A 84 4.73 -5.56 5.00
CA PHE A 84 4.61 -7.00 4.78
C PHE A 84 5.07 -7.75 6.04
N LEU A 85 4.39 -8.86 6.31
CA LEU A 85 4.50 -9.65 7.53
C LEU A 85 4.57 -11.12 7.13
N ASP A 86 5.40 -11.90 7.82
CA ASP A 86 5.47 -13.34 7.58
C ASP A 86 4.13 -14.02 7.91
N GLU A 87 3.50 -14.59 6.88
CA GLU A 87 2.20 -15.29 6.96
C GLU A 87 2.23 -16.60 7.77
N SER A 88 3.41 -17.14 8.04
CA SER A 88 3.56 -18.30 8.92
C SER A 88 3.43 -17.94 10.41
N ILE A 89 3.45 -16.65 10.72
CA ILE A 89 3.36 -16.09 12.07
C ILE A 89 1.99 -15.41 12.24
N THR A 90 1.42 -15.49 13.43
CA THR A 90 0.24 -14.68 13.79
C THR A 90 0.70 -13.40 14.44
N TRP A 91 0.12 -12.27 14.04
CA TRP A 91 0.58 -10.95 14.46
C TRP A 91 -0.48 -10.19 15.23
N THR A 92 -0.03 -9.43 16.21
CA THR A 92 -0.79 -8.37 16.87
C THR A 92 -0.06 -7.06 16.62
N MET A 93 -0.82 -5.98 16.46
CA MET A 93 -0.28 -4.64 16.27
C MET A 93 -0.80 -3.72 17.36
N GLU A 94 0.12 -3.11 18.12
CA GLU A 94 -0.18 -2.06 19.07
C GLU A 94 0.13 -0.71 18.45
N TYR A 95 -0.76 0.27 18.60
CA TYR A 95 -0.56 1.60 18.02
C TYR A 95 -0.81 2.72 19.01
N THR A 96 -0.18 3.86 18.78
CA THR A 96 -0.46 5.15 19.42
C THR A 96 -0.24 6.26 18.42
N PHE A 97 -1.23 7.13 18.26
CA PHE A 97 -1.23 8.26 17.34
C PHE A 97 -1.04 9.58 18.11
N PHE A 98 -0.17 10.46 17.60
CA PHE A 98 0.05 11.79 18.18
C PHE A 98 -0.35 12.93 17.23
N GLU A 99 -0.85 12.60 16.05
CA GLU A 99 -1.44 13.50 15.06
C GLU A 99 -2.90 13.10 14.76
N SER A 100 -3.69 14.04 14.24
CA SER A 100 -5.14 13.87 14.11
C SER A 100 -5.58 13.12 12.85
N ASP A 101 -4.80 13.16 11.79
CA ASP A 101 -5.15 12.80 10.41
C ASP A 101 -4.41 11.56 9.91
N ILE A 102 -3.66 10.92 10.80
CA ILE A 102 -2.87 9.72 10.53
C ILE A 102 -3.67 8.46 10.85
N GLY A 103 -3.37 7.37 10.15
CA GLY A 103 -4.00 6.09 10.44
C GLY A 103 -3.36 4.93 9.72
N PHE A 104 -4.01 3.78 9.83
CA PHE A 104 -3.68 2.62 9.02
C PHE A 104 -4.92 1.83 8.64
N MET A 105 -4.80 1.11 7.53
CA MET A 105 -5.70 0.06 7.10
C MET A 105 -5.10 -1.29 7.48
N ALA A 106 -5.87 -2.10 8.20
CA ALA A 106 -5.51 -3.48 8.50
C ALA A 106 -6.78 -4.34 8.51
N ASN A 107 -6.70 -5.56 7.96
CA ASN A 107 -7.85 -6.48 7.84
C ASN A 107 -9.04 -5.86 7.08
N GLY A 108 -8.77 -4.94 6.15
CA GLY A 108 -9.80 -4.16 5.45
C GLY A 108 -10.54 -3.14 6.31
N ILE A 109 -10.09 -2.85 7.53
CA ILE A 109 -10.69 -1.87 8.44
C ILE A 109 -9.73 -0.69 8.61
N MET A 110 -10.28 0.52 8.59
CA MET A 110 -9.55 1.75 8.92
C MET A 110 -9.44 1.96 10.43
N TYR A 111 -8.23 2.30 10.88
CA TYR A 111 -7.93 2.70 12.25
C TYR A 111 -7.24 4.06 12.22
N GLY A 112 -7.88 5.05 12.82
CA GLY A 112 -7.40 6.43 12.89
C GLY A 112 -8.05 7.36 11.85
N GLY A 113 -7.32 8.38 11.40
CA GLY A 113 -7.78 9.42 10.46
C GLY A 113 -8.57 10.58 11.11
N ASN A 114 -8.92 10.48 12.39
CA ASN A 114 -9.47 11.58 13.19
C ASN A 114 -9.16 11.39 14.67
N ASN A 115 -7.88 11.31 15.00
CA ASN A 115 -7.39 10.88 16.30
C ASN A 115 -7.39 12.00 17.33
N GLN A 116 -7.50 11.59 18.59
CA GLN A 116 -7.05 12.40 19.71
C GLN A 116 -5.55 12.17 19.98
N TYR A 117 -4.87 13.19 20.50
CA TYR A 117 -3.46 13.06 20.88
C TYR A 117 -3.27 11.93 21.92
N GLY A 118 -2.48 10.92 21.56
CA GLY A 118 -2.23 9.74 22.37
C GLY A 118 -3.30 8.65 22.23
N GLU A 119 -4.17 8.72 21.23
CA GLU A 119 -5.11 7.66 20.90
C GLU A 119 -4.37 6.36 20.59
N SER A 120 -4.76 5.27 21.24
CA SER A 120 -4.01 4.02 21.20
C SER A 120 -4.93 2.82 21.22
N GLY A 121 -4.47 1.72 20.62
CA GLY A 121 -5.20 0.46 20.64
C GLY A 121 -4.33 -0.73 20.27
N THR A 122 -4.99 -1.88 20.20
CA THR A 122 -4.39 -3.16 19.84
C THR A 122 -5.29 -3.85 18.83
N VAL A 123 -4.71 -4.38 17.75
CA VAL A 123 -5.42 -5.06 16.66
C VAL A 123 -4.77 -6.40 16.40
N ASP A 124 -5.56 -7.47 16.35
CA ASP A 124 -5.09 -8.76 15.83
C ASP A 124 -5.10 -8.71 14.31
N LEU A 125 -3.96 -8.98 13.67
CA LEU A 125 -3.82 -8.91 12.22
C LEU A 125 -4.22 -10.23 11.56
N VAL A 126 -5.23 -10.16 10.72
CA VAL A 126 -5.61 -11.21 9.76
C VAL A 126 -4.88 -10.87 8.46
N LEU A 127 -3.78 -11.56 8.24
CA LEU A 127 -2.91 -11.35 7.08
C LEU A 127 -3.66 -11.64 5.79
N THR A 128 -4.23 -10.58 5.24
CA THR A 128 -4.89 -10.55 3.93
C THR A 128 -3.93 -9.80 3.02
N ARG A 129 -3.59 -10.42 1.90
CA ARG A 129 -2.75 -9.79 0.89
C ARG A 129 -3.53 -8.69 0.20
N HIS A 130 -3.04 -7.47 0.30
CA HIS A 130 -3.56 -6.31 -0.41
C HIS A 130 -2.53 -5.87 -1.46
N GLY A 131 -3.01 -5.45 -2.65
CA GLY A 131 -2.17 -5.09 -3.80
C GLY A 131 -2.12 -6.18 -4.89
N SER A 132 -1.73 -5.78 -6.09
CA SER A 132 -1.62 -6.63 -7.29
C SER A 132 -0.15 -6.97 -7.58
N GLN A 133 0.14 -8.23 -7.92
CA GLN A 133 1.45 -8.55 -8.52
C GLN A 133 1.46 -8.02 -9.95
N LEU A 134 2.63 -7.67 -10.50
CA LEU A 134 2.79 -7.24 -11.91
C LEU A 134 2.07 -8.13 -12.94
N GLU A 135 1.93 -9.43 -12.65
CA GLU A 135 1.24 -10.40 -13.51
C GLU A 135 -0.30 -10.38 -13.36
N ASP A 136 -0.82 -9.79 -12.30
CA ASP A 136 -2.25 -9.74 -11.93
C ASP A 136 -2.82 -8.31 -11.99
N MET A 137 -2.02 -7.31 -12.35
CA MET A 137 -2.48 -5.93 -12.51
C MET A 137 -3.48 -5.82 -13.66
N THR A 138 -4.64 -5.27 -13.35
CA THR A 138 -5.64 -4.88 -14.33
C THR A 138 -5.38 -3.43 -14.75
N ILE A 139 -5.08 -3.23 -16.03
CA ILE A 139 -4.91 -1.89 -16.63
C ILE A 139 -5.94 -1.73 -17.74
N GLU A 140 -6.77 -0.70 -17.62
CA GLU A 140 -7.75 -0.31 -18.63
C GLU A 140 -7.48 1.13 -19.06
N GLU A 141 -7.13 1.34 -20.33
CA GLU A 141 -6.93 2.67 -20.91
C GLU A 141 -8.07 3.01 -21.87
N VAL A 142 -8.75 4.12 -21.62
CA VAL A 142 -9.83 4.63 -22.47
C VAL A 142 -9.71 6.15 -22.54
N GLY A 143 -9.54 6.68 -23.75
CA GLY A 143 -9.68 8.12 -24.00
C GLY A 143 -8.77 9.01 -23.16
N GLY A 144 -7.50 8.62 -22.95
CA GLY A 144 -6.53 9.38 -22.13
C GLY A 144 -6.69 9.19 -20.62
N VAL A 145 -7.56 8.27 -20.19
CA VAL A 145 -7.77 7.89 -18.80
C VAL A 145 -7.37 6.43 -18.63
N THR A 146 -6.44 6.18 -17.71
CA THR A 146 -5.97 4.84 -17.36
C THR A 146 -6.44 4.50 -15.97
N PHE A 147 -7.11 3.37 -15.83
CA PHE A 147 -7.54 2.80 -14.55
C PHE A 147 -6.62 1.65 -14.16
N SER A 148 -6.27 1.59 -12.88
CA SER A 148 -5.52 0.48 -12.30
C SER A 148 -6.01 0.08 -10.91
N ASP A 149 -5.71 -1.16 -10.57
CA ASP A 149 -5.84 -1.72 -9.22
C ASP A 149 -4.63 -1.36 -8.33
N CYS A 150 -3.67 -0.63 -8.88
CA CYS A 150 -2.38 -0.37 -8.28
C CYS A 150 -1.95 1.11 -8.30
N GLY A 151 -1.49 1.56 -7.12
CA GLY A 151 -0.98 2.90 -6.83
C GLY A 151 0.44 3.12 -7.34
N SER A 152 0.72 4.23 -8.04
CA SER A 152 2.06 4.71 -8.39
C SER A 152 2.16 6.22 -8.15
N GLU A 153 3.38 6.77 -8.16
CA GLU A 153 3.62 8.23 -8.09
C GLU A 153 3.04 8.99 -9.29
N GLU A 154 2.63 8.30 -10.36
CA GLU A 154 2.06 8.89 -11.57
C GLU A 154 0.52 8.98 -11.50
N ASN A 155 -0.10 8.46 -10.44
CA ASN A 155 -1.55 8.52 -10.30
C ASN A 155 -2.01 9.93 -9.88
N HIS A 156 -3.12 10.37 -10.48
CA HIS A 156 -3.70 11.69 -10.23
C HIS A 156 -4.98 11.60 -9.38
N VAL A 157 -5.66 10.45 -9.39
CA VAL A 157 -6.84 10.20 -8.56
C VAL A 157 -6.71 8.85 -7.87
N GLU A 158 -7.00 8.80 -6.57
CA GLU A 158 -7.18 7.57 -5.80
C GLU A 158 -8.60 7.54 -5.22
N PHE A 159 -9.40 6.55 -5.59
CA PHE A 159 -10.70 6.28 -4.98
C PHE A 159 -10.53 5.51 -3.67
N PHE A 160 -11.41 5.74 -2.70
CA PHE A 160 -11.43 4.96 -1.46
C PHE A 160 -12.85 4.67 -1.00
N ASP A 161 -12.95 3.66 -0.14
CA ASP A 161 -14.12 3.32 0.65
C ASP A 161 -13.62 3.08 2.09
N LEU A 162 -14.06 3.92 3.03
CA LEU A 162 -13.62 3.87 4.43
C LEU A 162 -14.09 2.58 5.13
N SER A 163 -15.09 1.89 4.59
CA SER A 163 -15.58 0.61 5.10
C SER A 163 -14.84 -0.60 4.56
N ALA A 164 -14.17 -0.47 3.41
CA ALA A 164 -13.48 -1.56 2.75
C ALA A 164 -12.36 -1.08 1.83
N PHE A 165 -11.13 -1.57 2.05
CA PHE A 165 -10.03 -1.33 1.12
C PHE A 165 -10.26 -1.94 -0.28
N HIS A 166 -10.72 -3.20 -0.31
CA HIS A 166 -11.10 -3.90 -1.53
C HIS A 166 -12.61 -3.95 -1.62
N PHE A 167 -13.18 -2.98 -2.32
CA PHE A 167 -14.62 -2.88 -2.55
C PHE A 167 -15.00 -3.56 -3.85
N CYS A 168 -16.11 -4.30 -3.83
CA CYS A 168 -16.69 -4.80 -5.09
C CYS A 168 -17.25 -3.65 -5.94
N CYS A 169 -17.63 -2.57 -5.26
CA CYS A 169 -18.63 -1.65 -5.75
C CYS A 169 -18.47 -0.30 -5.04
N TRP A 170 -17.62 0.58 -5.57
CA TRP A 170 -17.66 2.00 -5.22
C TRP A 170 -18.96 2.56 -5.77
N ASP A 171 -19.92 2.89 -4.90
CA ASP A 171 -21.28 3.27 -5.32
C ASP A 171 -21.38 4.77 -5.62
N GLY A 172 -20.93 5.15 -6.82
CA GLY A 172 -21.05 6.50 -7.35
C GLY A 172 -20.89 6.54 -8.86
N ASP A 173 -21.04 7.74 -9.42
CA ASP A 173 -20.77 8.05 -10.82
C ASP A 173 -19.60 9.02 -10.92
N VAL A 174 -18.68 8.77 -11.86
CA VAL A 174 -17.58 9.68 -12.19
C VAL A 174 -17.50 9.87 -13.70
N GLU A 175 -17.28 11.11 -14.15
CA GLU A 175 -16.97 11.41 -15.54
C GLU A 175 -15.73 12.30 -15.65
N PHE A 176 -14.78 11.86 -16.47
CA PHE A 176 -13.58 12.59 -16.85
C PHE A 176 -13.76 13.24 -18.22
N THR A 177 -13.38 14.52 -18.33
CA THR A 177 -13.43 15.27 -19.59
C THR A 177 -12.18 16.13 -19.76
N ALA A 178 -11.66 16.19 -20.99
CA ALA A 178 -10.57 17.09 -21.38
C ALA A 178 -10.76 17.55 -22.84
N GLU A 179 -10.23 18.72 -23.19
CA GLU A 179 -10.29 19.20 -24.58
C GLU A 179 -9.53 18.25 -25.51
N GLY A 180 -10.20 17.76 -26.54
CA GLY A 180 -9.61 16.84 -27.53
C GLY A 180 -9.80 15.36 -27.21
N PHE A 181 -10.37 15.02 -26.05
CA PHE A 181 -10.69 13.65 -25.65
C PHE A 181 -12.20 13.38 -25.65
N GLU A 182 -12.57 12.10 -25.82
CA GLU A 182 -13.93 11.64 -25.55
C GLU A 182 -14.16 11.61 -24.03
N SER A 183 -15.40 11.87 -23.59
CA SER A 183 -15.70 11.77 -22.16
C SER A 183 -15.67 10.31 -21.72
N VAL A 184 -15.09 10.08 -20.53
CA VAL A 184 -14.96 8.74 -19.94
C VAL A 184 -15.78 8.72 -18.67
N SER A 185 -16.85 7.92 -18.66
CA SER A 185 -17.71 7.75 -17.49
C SER A 185 -17.56 6.35 -16.91
N ILE A 186 -17.44 6.27 -15.58
CA ILE A 186 -17.44 5.03 -14.82
C ILE A 186 -18.47 5.11 -13.70
N SER A 187 -19.09 3.98 -13.37
CA SER A 187 -20.04 3.89 -12.27
C SER A 187 -20.04 2.49 -11.66
N SER A 188 -20.37 2.42 -10.37
CA SER A 188 -20.46 1.15 -9.61
C SER A 188 -19.29 0.21 -9.91
N PHE A 189 -18.06 0.70 -9.73
CA PHE A 189 -16.84 0.00 -10.16
C PHE A 189 -16.12 -0.69 -9.00
N PRO A 190 -15.40 -1.78 -9.26
CA PRO A 190 -14.59 -2.45 -8.25
C PRO A 190 -13.30 -1.68 -7.96
N SER A 191 -12.62 -2.03 -6.88
CA SER A 191 -11.29 -1.48 -6.55
C SER A 191 -10.22 -1.78 -7.60
N GLU A 192 -10.54 -2.58 -8.63
CA GLU A 192 -9.66 -2.75 -9.80
C GLU A 192 -9.51 -1.46 -10.63
N LYS A 193 -10.34 -0.46 -10.38
CA LYS A 193 -10.27 0.88 -10.98
C LYS A 193 -9.98 1.95 -9.93
N LYS A 194 -9.41 1.57 -8.79
CA LYS A 194 -9.19 2.44 -7.63
C LYS A 194 -8.27 3.62 -7.99
N TYR A 195 -7.26 3.41 -8.81
CA TYR A 195 -6.31 4.44 -9.17
C TYR A 195 -6.49 4.90 -10.61
N VAL A 196 -6.31 6.19 -10.84
CA VAL A 196 -6.46 6.81 -12.16
C VAL A 196 -5.23 7.62 -12.54
N THR A 197 -4.66 7.31 -13.69
CA THR A 197 -3.69 8.15 -14.40
C THR A 197 -4.41 8.86 -15.55
N LEU A 198 -4.13 10.15 -15.71
CA LEU A 198 -4.70 11.01 -16.74
C LEU A 198 -3.58 11.43 -17.68
N GLU A 199 -3.86 11.56 -18.98
CA GLU A 199 -2.85 11.96 -19.95
C GLU A 199 -2.35 13.39 -19.65
N GLU A 200 -1.02 13.54 -19.51
CA GLU A 200 -0.35 14.82 -19.27
C GLU A 200 -0.49 15.79 -20.45
N GLY A 201 -0.29 17.08 -20.20
CA GLY A 201 -0.40 18.15 -21.20
C GLY A 201 -1.82 18.69 -21.38
N HIS A 202 -2.73 18.32 -20.48
CA HIS A 202 -4.16 18.61 -20.57
C HIS A 202 -4.73 19.11 -19.25
N VAL A 203 -5.81 19.89 -19.34
CA VAL A 203 -6.63 20.27 -18.19
C VAL A 203 -7.84 19.36 -18.17
N TRP A 204 -7.90 18.51 -17.16
CA TRP A 204 -8.98 17.56 -16.94
C TRP A 204 -10.04 18.14 -16.02
N THR A 205 -11.29 17.81 -16.28
CA THR A 205 -12.41 18.04 -15.36
C THR A 205 -13.00 16.71 -14.97
N MET A 206 -12.99 16.42 -13.68
CA MET A 206 -13.67 15.28 -13.09
C MET A 206 -14.99 15.77 -12.48
N THR A 207 -16.10 15.17 -12.88
CA THR A 207 -17.41 15.34 -12.24
C THR A 207 -17.77 14.07 -11.50
N TYR A 208 -18.40 14.19 -10.34
CA TYR A 208 -18.67 13.04 -9.48
C TYR A 208 -20.04 13.15 -8.79
N THR A 209 -20.61 12.01 -8.45
CA THR A 209 -21.78 11.85 -7.58
C THR A 209 -21.59 10.64 -6.68
N PHE A 210 -21.80 10.78 -5.38
CA PHE A 210 -21.72 9.71 -4.39
C PHE A 210 -23.12 9.15 -4.08
N TYR A 211 -23.27 7.83 -4.05
CA TYR A 211 -24.48 7.15 -3.58
C TYR A 211 -24.28 6.38 -2.27
N GLU A 212 -23.06 6.36 -1.76
CA GLU A 212 -22.65 5.78 -0.48
C GLU A 212 -21.95 6.81 0.42
N GLY A 213 -22.05 6.62 1.74
CA GLY A 213 -21.66 7.62 2.73
C GLY A 213 -20.17 7.66 3.04
N ASP A 214 -19.48 6.56 2.86
CA ASP A 214 -18.09 6.30 3.26
C ASP A 214 -17.15 6.16 2.06
N ILE A 215 -17.60 6.47 0.85
CA ILE A 215 -16.75 6.51 -0.33
C ILE A 215 -16.19 7.90 -0.60
N GLY A 216 -15.07 7.98 -1.30
CA GLY A 216 -14.49 9.24 -1.72
C GLY A 216 -13.36 9.06 -2.72
N PHE A 217 -12.61 10.14 -2.92
CA PHE A 217 -11.37 10.12 -3.68
C PHE A 217 -10.41 11.19 -3.20
N ILE A 218 -9.14 11.02 -3.55
CA ILE A 218 -8.03 11.94 -3.28
C ILE A 218 -7.49 12.43 -4.62
N VAL A 219 -7.25 13.75 -4.71
CA VAL A 219 -6.56 14.40 -5.84
C VAL A 219 -5.60 15.43 -5.27
N ASP A 220 -4.33 15.38 -5.66
CA ASP A 220 -3.26 16.28 -5.16
C ASP A 220 -3.20 16.36 -3.62
N GLY A 221 -3.43 15.22 -2.94
CA GLY A 221 -3.50 15.13 -1.48
C GLY A 221 -4.75 15.75 -0.84
N GLU A 222 -5.68 16.31 -1.62
CA GLU A 222 -6.96 16.80 -1.12
C GLU A 222 -8.03 15.69 -1.16
N GLU A 223 -8.65 15.43 -0.01
CA GLU A 223 -9.73 14.46 0.13
C GLU A 223 -11.11 15.05 -0.24
N TYR A 224 -11.86 14.31 -1.05
CA TYR A 224 -13.22 14.60 -1.45
C TYR A 224 -14.13 13.41 -1.13
N GLY A 225 -15.02 13.58 -0.15
CA GLY A 225 -16.01 12.58 0.21
C GLY A 225 -15.84 12.07 1.64
N GLY A 226 -16.05 10.77 1.88
CA GLY A 226 -15.83 10.11 3.18
C GLY A 226 -16.91 10.33 4.24
N ASN A 227 -17.86 11.25 4.02
CA ASN A 227 -19.03 11.43 4.86
C ASN A 227 -20.20 12.03 4.07
N ASN A 228 -20.56 11.33 2.99
CA ASN A 228 -21.51 11.82 1.99
C ASN A 228 -22.95 11.56 2.40
N ARG A 229 -23.84 12.34 1.79
CA ARG A 229 -25.24 12.00 1.62
C ARG A 229 -25.45 11.46 0.22
N MET A 230 -26.49 10.63 0.07
CA MET A 230 -26.89 10.09 -1.22
C MET A 230 -27.17 11.23 -2.22
N GLY A 231 -26.44 11.23 -3.33
CA GLY A 231 -26.52 12.23 -4.41
C GLY A 231 -25.63 13.45 -4.22
N ASP A 232 -24.79 13.51 -3.18
CA ASP A 232 -23.77 14.55 -3.05
C ASP A 232 -22.85 14.49 -4.28
N SER A 233 -22.64 15.63 -4.91
CA SER A 233 -22.01 15.72 -6.23
C SER A 233 -21.25 17.02 -6.40
N GLY A 234 -20.30 17.00 -7.33
CA GLY A 234 -19.43 18.13 -7.57
C GLY A 234 -18.60 17.97 -8.82
N SER A 235 -17.66 18.90 -8.98
CA SER A 235 -16.68 18.87 -10.05
C SER A 235 -15.39 19.53 -9.60
N ILE A 236 -14.27 18.95 -10.00
CA ILE A 236 -12.93 19.47 -9.79
C ILE A 236 -12.17 19.58 -11.11
N THR A 237 -11.16 20.44 -11.13
CA THR A 237 -10.25 20.61 -12.25
C THR A 237 -8.87 20.10 -11.84
N ILE A 238 -8.27 19.27 -12.69
CA ILE A 238 -6.95 18.68 -12.51
C ILE A 238 -6.09 19.23 -13.66
N ASP A 239 -5.15 20.12 -13.35
CA ASP A 239 -4.34 20.82 -14.34
C ASP A 239 -2.99 20.12 -14.49
N LEU A 240 -2.82 19.40 -15.61
CA LEU A 240 -1.59 18.68 -15.96
C LEU A 240 -0.86 19.34 -17.14
N SER A 241 -1.05 20.65 -17.35
CA SER A 241 -0.53 21.39 -18.52
C SER A 241 0.92 21.87 -18.45
#